data_AF-A0A1Q8QV97-F1
#
_entry.id   AF-A0A1Q8QV97-F1
#
_cell.length_a   1.000
_cell.length_b   1.000
_cell.length_c   1.000
_cell.angle_alpha   90.00
_cell.angle_beta   90.00
_cell.angle_gamma   90.00
#
_symmetry.space_group_name_H-M   'P 1'
#
loop_
_entity.id
_entity.type
_entity.pdbx_description
1 polymer ?
#
loop_
_entity_poly.entity_id
_entity_poly.type
_entity_poly.pdbx_seq_one_letter_code
_entity_poly.pdbx_strand_id
1 'polypeptide(L)' 'MARITVEDCLEKINNRFLIVQMAIKRVHQYREGYEPLVECKNKEVVTALREIAAGEVLPAESIVEAGVVLPENN' A
#
# COMPACT_ATOMS: atom_id res chain seq x y z
N MET A 1 14.30 -12.32 -7.89
CA MET A 1 13.72 -11.69 -6.67
C MET A 1 13.40 -10.26 -7.04
N ALA A 2 12.13 -9.95 -7.29
CA ALA A 2 11.76 -8.63 -7.78
C ALA A 2 11.91 -7.62 -6.63
N ARG A 3 12.94 -6.78 -6.72
CA ARG A 3 13.29 -5.74 -5.75
C ARG A 3 12.21 -4.65 -5.85
N ILE A 4 11.26 -4.64 -4.91
CA ILE A 4 10.44 -3.46 -4.63
C ILE A 4 11.28 -2.55 -3.73
N THR A 5 11.26 -1.26 -3.98
CA THR A 5 12.00 -0.27 -3.21
C THR A 5 11.02 0.62 -2.43
N VAL A 6 11.49 1.25 -1.36
CA VAL A 6 10.60 2.11 -0.53
C VAL A 6 10.28 3.40 -1.29
N GLU A 7 11.15 3.77 -2.21
CA GLU A 7 11.06 4.87 -3.15
C GLU A 7 9.79 4.74 -4.02
N ASP A 8 9.49 3.54 -4.52
CA ASP A 8 8.28 3.28 -5.32
C ASP A 8 6.99 3.58 -4.53
N CYS A 9 6.99 3.34 -3.22
CA CYS A 9 5.87 3.67 -2.35
C CYS A 9 5.81 5.17 -2.05
N LEU A 10 6.97 5.83 -1.94
CA LEU A 10 7.07 7.25 -1.61
C LEU A 10 6.61 8.16 -2.75
N GLU A 11 6.72 7.71 -4.00
CA GLU A 11 6.15 8.41 -5.16
C GLU A 11 4.62 8.54 -5.08
N LYS A 12 3.96 7.61 -4.39
CA LYS A 12 2.50 7.62 -4.18
C LYS A 12 2.10 8.26 -2.86
N ILE A 13 2.88 8.00 -1.81
CA ILE A 13 2.58 8.41 -0.45
C ILE A 13 3.83 9.05 0.15
N ASN A 14 3.84 10.36 0.28
CA ASN A 14 4.97 11.13 0.80
C ASN A 14 5.07 11.05 2.34
N ASN A 15 4.82 9.88 2.93
CA ASN A 15 4.93 9.63 4.36
C ASN A 15 5.30 8.16 4.64
N ARG A 16 6.53 7.96 5.12
CA ARG A 16 7.07 6.61 5.42
C ARG A 16 6.34 5.92 6.57
N PHE A 17 5.89 6.66 7.58
CA PHE A 17 5.15 6.08 8.70
C PHE A 17 3.77 5.59 8.26
N LEU A 18 3.11 6.36 7.37
CA LEU A 18 1.83 5.97 6.80
C LEU A 18 1.96 4.70 5.96
N ILE A 19 2.98 4.61 5.10
CA ILE A 19 3.27 3.39 4.31
C ILE A 19 3.42 2.17 5.23
N VAL A 20 4.15 2.30 6.34
CA VAL A 20 4.32 1.21 7.32
C VAL A 20 2.99 0.80 7.95
N GLN A 21 2.18 1.76 8.38
CA GLN A 21 0.86 1.48 8.97
C GLN A 21 -0.08 0.81 7.97
N MET A 22 -0.10 1.27 6.71
CA MET A 22 -0.88 0.67 5.64
C MET A 22 -0.43 -0.76 5.34
N ALA A 23 0.88 -1.01 5.26
CA ALA A 23 1.41 -2.34 5.04
C ALA A 23 1.03 -3.31 6.17
N ILE A 24 1.10 -2.87 7.44
CA ILE A 24 0.67 -3.68 8.58
C ILE A 24 -0.81 -4.04 8.46
N LYS A 25 -1.67 -3.03 8.24
CA LYS A 25 -3.12 -3.25 8.09
C LYS A 25 -3.45 -4.18 6.92
N ARG A 26 -2.75 -4.02 5.80
CA ARG A 26 -2.95 -4.88 4.62
C ARG A 26 -2.49 -6.32 4.86
N VAL A 27 -1.40 -6.53 5.60
CA VAL A 27 -0.96 -7.87 6.01
C VAL A 27 -1.99 -8.53 6.92
N HIS A 28 -2.66 -7.77 7.80
CA HIS A 28 -3.77 -8.31 8.59
C HIS A 28 -4.95 -8.77 7.70
N GLN A 29 -5.29 -8.02 6.66
CA GLN A 29 -6.33 -8.42 5.71
C GLN A 29 -6.00 -9.75 5.01
N TYR A 30 -4.75 -10.00 4.62
CA TYR A 30 -4.40 -11.32 4.06
C TYR A 30 -4.68 -12.46 5.05
N ARG A 31 -4.44 -12.24 6.34
CA ARG A 31 -4.73 -13.23 7.39
C ARG A 31 -6.23 -13.43 7.64
N GLU A 32 -7.04 -12.42 7.33
CA GLU A 32 -8.49 -12.51 7.32
C GLU A 32 -9.05 -13.21 6.06
N GLY A 33 -8.18 -13.58 5.11
CA GLY A 33 -8.55 -14.32 3.90
C GLY A 33 -8.78 -13.46 2.66
N TYR A 34 -8.41 -12.16 2.71
CA TYR A 34 -8.50 -11.30 1.53
C TYR A 34 -7.45 -11.69 0.49
N GLU A 35 -7.85 -11.67 -0.78
CA GLU A 35 -6.94 -11.99 -1.88
C GLU A 35 -5.99 -10.81 -2.20
N PRO A 36 -4.78 -11.10 -2.73
CA PRO A 36 -3.90 -10.09 -3.29
C PRO A 36 -4.53 -9.38 -4.49
N LEU A 37 -4.41 -8.06 -4.53
CA LEU A 37 -4.83 -7.22 -5.66
C LEU A 37 -3.79 -7.22 -6.78
N VAL A 38 -2.54 -7.54 -6.45
CA VAL A 38 -1.44 -7.65 -7.40
C VAL A 38 -0.86 -9.06 -7.35
N GLU A 39 -0.77 -9.71 -8.51
CA GLU A 39 -0.11 -11.01 -8.61
C GLU A 39 1.36 -10.92 -8.20
N CYS A 40 1.71 -11.64 -7.13
CA CYS A 40 3.02 -11.57 -6.53
C CYS A 40 3.38 -12.90 -5.85
N LYS A 41 4.55 -13.43 -6.16
CA LYS A 41 5.09 -14.65 -5.52
C LYS A 41 5.92 -14.39 -4.26
N ASN A 42 5.81 -13.19 -3.66
CA ASN A 42 6.58 -12.81 -2.47
C ASN A 42 5.75 -13.01 -1.18
N LYS A 43 6.39 -12.83 -0.02
CA LYS A 43 5.70 -12.80 1.27
C LYS A 43 4.68 -11.66 1.32
N GLU A 44 3.62 -11.86 2.12
CA GLU A 44 2.54 -10.90 2.38
C GLU A 44 3.02 -9.45 2.53
N VAL A 45 4.06 -9.20 3.33
CA VAL A 45 4.59 -7.83 3.55
C VAL A 45 5.07 -7.18 2.25
N VAL A 46 5.75 -7.94 1.39
CA VAL A 46 6.28 -7.44 0.11
C VAL A 46 5.14 -7.27 -0.90
N THR A 47 4.14 -8.15 -0.86
CA THR A 47 2.93 -8.02 -1.69
C THR A 47 2.12 -6.78 -1.30
N ALA A 48 1.94 -6.52 0.00
CA ALA A 48 1.27 -5.31 0.48
C ALA A 48 1.98 -4.03 0.02
N LEU A 49 3.32 -3.96 0.14
CA LEU A 49 4.08 -2.80 -0.35
C LEU A 49 3.96 -2.63 -1.88
N ARG A 50 3.86 -3.72 -2.63
CA ARG A 50 3.65 -3.68 -4.09
C ARG A 50 2.27 -3.15 -4.45
N GLU A 51 1.23 -3.54 -3.72
CA GLU A 51 -0.12 -3.01 -3.92
C GLU A 51 -0.20 -1.52 -3.56
N ILE A 52 0.50 -1.09 -2.50
CA ILE A 52 0.61 0.32 -2.13
C ILE A 52 1.32 1.12 -3.23
N ALA A 53 2.44 0.62 -3.75
CA ALA A 53 3.17 1.26 -4.86
C ALA A 53 2.35 1.29 -6.17
N ALA A 54 1.51 0.28 -6.39
CA ALA A 54 0.58 0.23 -7.53
C ALA A 54 -0.60 1.20 -7.37
N GLY A 55 -0.90 1.67 -6.15
CA GLY A 55 -2.05 2.52 -5.86
C GLY A 55 -3.36 1.75 -5.65
N GLU A 56 -3.30 0.42 -5.56
CA GLU A 56 -4.46 -0.46 -5.33
C GLU A 56 -4.91 -0.46 -3.85
N VAL A 57 -3.99 -0.08 -2.94
CA VAL A 57 -4.27 0.06 -1.51
C VAL A 57 -4.10 1.52 -1.12
N LEU A 58 -5.21 2.13 -0.73
CA LEU A 58 -5.29 3.54 -0.32
C LEU A 58 -5.73 3.66 1.14
N PRO A 59 -5.34 4.75 1.84
CA PRO A 59 -5.88 5.05 3.15
C PRO A 59 -7.38 5.35 3.07
N ALA A 60 -8.09 5.18 4.19
CA ALA A 60 -9.53 5.41 4.24
C ALA A 60 -9.92 6.89 4.12
N GLU A 61 -8.98 7.80 4.37
CA GLU A 61 -9.18 9.24 4.34
C GLU A 61 -8.07 9.89 3.52
N SER A 62 -8.39 11.05 2.92
CA SER A 62 -7.40 11.89 2.25
C SER A 62 -6.50 12.54 3.31
N ILE A 63 -5.19 12.32 3.19
CA ILE A 63 -4.18 12.89 4.08
C ILE A 63 -3.30 13.80 3.24
N VAL A 64 -3.68 15.07 3.18
CA VAL A 64 -3.07 16.08 2.30
C VAL A 64 -1.58 16.26 2.62
N GLU A 65 -1.20 16.23 3.90
CA GLU A 65 0.18 16.34 4.36
C GLU A 65 1.05 15.16 3.93
N ALA A 66 0.44 14.00 3.68
CA ALA A 66 1.11 12.80 3.18
C ALA A 66 1.07 12.69 1.65
N GLY A 67 0.55 13.70 0.94
CA GLY A 67 0.40 13.66 -0.51
C GLY A 67 -0.69 12.72 -1.01
N VAL A 68 -1.59 12.26 -0.14
CA VAL A 68 -2.68 11.36 -0.51
C VAL A 68 -3.97 12.15 -0.71
N VAL A 69 -4.39 12.25 -1.97
CA VAL A 69 -5.69 12.81 -2.35
C VAL A 69 -6.51 11.67 -2.92
N LEU A 70 -7.51 11.20 -2.16
CA LEU A 70 -8.46 10.25 -2.69
C LEU A 70 -9.29 10.95 -3.78
N PRO A 71 -9.56 10.31 -4.92
CA PRO A 71 -10.55 10.83 -5.85
C PRO A 71 -11.88 10.93 -5.08
N GLU A 72 -12.52 12.10 -5.12
CA GLU A 72 -13.86 12.23 -4.57
C GLU A 72 -14.75 11.27 -5.34
N ASN A 73 -15.20 10.21 -4.66
CA ASN A 73 -16.15 9.25 -5.21
C ASN A 73 -17.39 10.03 -5.62
N ASN A 74 -17.62 10.16 -6.94
CA ASN A 74 -18.88 10.64 -7.50
C ASN A 74 -19.90 9.51 -7.55
#